data_AF-A0A534B3G6-F1
#
_entry.id   AF-A0A534B3G6-F1
#
_cell.length_a   1.000
_cell.length_b   1.000
_cell.length_c   1.000
_cell.angle_alpha   90.00
_cell.angle_beta   90.00
_cell.angle_gamma   90.00
#
_symmetry.space_group_name_H-M   'P 1'
#
loop_
_entity.id
_entity.type
_entity.pdbx_description
1 polymer ?
#
loop_
_entity_poly.entity_id
_entity_poly.type
_entity_poly.pdbx_seq_one_letter_code
_entity_poly.pdbx_strand_id
1 'polypeptide(L)'
;AGALAEAQARVQALRTAQLGCEERLEGARGAREAARGELTSLEALQAAALSDHAGQAAEWLRGAGLAARPRLAADLEVEPGWERAVETALGDYLEAVCVERLEELSGALAGLAAGRLTLVESGERACGAEATTLAAHVKGPPAVIARLAAVSTAESLGKALAARGALVDGRSFITAAGEWVGRDWLRVSRGPDPRAGTLEREHRLRSLRGASAEADQRVAEAEAELAAARERQAQAETERERTQTALQAAQQRHAELLGRLKATQARAEEVSERGERLQQSAADIARESAVAEEALSRAAAELARAQALAAELATRERTLSEEREERRAALGSARARSAVRPRARWPWACVA
;
A
#
# COMPACT_ATOMS: atom_id res chain seq x y z
N ALA A 1 6.76 5.87 -18.24
CA ALA A 1 7.06 4.42 -18.14
C ALA A 1 7.66 4.07 -16.78
N GLY A 2 8.76 4.71 -16.35
CA GLY A 2 9.40 4.45 -15.04
C GLY A 2 8.45 4.56 -13.84
N ALA A 3 7.70 5.67 -13.72
CA ALA A 3 6.74 5.88 -12.62
C ALA A 3 5.65 4.79 -12.52
N LEU A 4 5.20 4.22 -13.65
CA LEU A 4 4.23 3.12 -13.63
C LEU A 4 4.86 1.81 -13.15
N ALA A 5 6.10 1.53 -13.58
CA ALA A 5 6.84 0.36 -13.13
C ALA A 5 7.14 0.44 -11.62
N GLU A 6 7.51 1.61 -11.11
CA GLU A 6 7.69 1.86 -9.68
C GLU A 6 6.39 1.67 -8.89
N ALA A 7 5.27 2.22 -9.38
CA ALA A 7 3.96 2.03 -8.76
C ALA A 7 3.53 0.55 -8.74
N GLN A 8 3.78 -0.19 -9.83
CA GLN A 8 3.54 -1.64 -9.90
C GLN A 8 4.41 -2.41 -8.90
N ALA A 9 5.70 -2.11 -8.83
CA ALA A 9 6.62 -2.74 -7.89
C ALA A 9 6.19 -2.47 -6.43
N ARG A 10 5.76 -1.24 -6.12
CA ARG A 10 5.25 -0.87 -4.79
C ARG A 10 4.00 -1.66 -4.42
N VAL A 11 3.05 -1.83 -5.35
CA VAL A 11 1.84 -2.65 -5.11
C VAL A 11 2.22 -4.11 -4.84
N GLN A 12 3.17 -4.67 -5.59
CA GLN A 12 3.62 -6.05 -5.35
C GLN A 12 4.30 -6.20 -3.98
N ALA A 13 5.19 -5.27 -3.61
CA ALA A 13 5.82 -5.28 -2.29
C ALA A 13 4.80 -5.19 -1.15
N LEU A 14 3.78 -4.34 -1.30
CA LEU A 14 2.71 -4.20 -0.32
C LEU A 14 1.82 -5.45 -0.23
N ARG A 15 1.56 -6.14 -1.35
CA ARG A 15 0.86 -7.44 -1.34
C ARG A 15 1.63 -8.51 -0.59
N THR A 16 2.94 -8.61 -0.82
CA THR A 16 3.80 -9.53 -0.06
C THR A 16 3.80 -9.17 1.42
N ALA A 17 3.86 -7.88 1.76
CA ALA A 17 3.76 -7.44 3.15
C ALA A 17 2.40 -7.76 3.78
N GLN A 18 1.29 -7.64 3.03
CA GLN A 18 -0.04 -8.04 3.51
C GLN A 18 -0.08 -9.53 3.82
N LEU A 19 0.41 -10.39 2.91
CA LEU A 19 0.48 -11.84 3.15
C LEU A 19 1.28 -12.17 4.42
N GLY A 20 2.42 -11.52 4.64
CA GLY A 20 3.19 -11.68 5.87
C GLY A 20 2.46 -11.17 7.13
N CYS A 21 1.54 -10.21 7.01
CA CYS A 21 0.67 -9.83 8.14
C CYS A 21 -0.43 -10.87 8.40
N GLU A 22 -1.00 -11.46 7.34
CA GLU A 22 -1.99 -12.54 7.45
C GLU A 22 -1.39 -13.79 8.11
N GLU A 23 -0.19 -14.19 7.72
CA GLU A 23 0.54 -15.31 8.34
C GLU A 23 0.82 -15.05 9.83
N ARG A 24 1.22 -13.83 10.20
CA ARG A 24 1.45 -13.47 11.61
C ARG A 24 0.16 -13.48 12.43
N LEU A 25 -0.95 -13.04 11.84
CA LEU A 25 -2.26 -13.08 12.49
C LEU A 25 -2.70 -14.54 12.74
N GLU A 26 -2.57 -15.42 11.75
CA GLU A 26 -2.89 -16.83 11.91
C GLU A 26 -1.98 -17.51 12.95
N GLY A 27 -0.68 -17.19 12.96
CA GLY A 27 0.23 -17.64 14.01
C GLY A 27 -0.17 -17.17 15.42
N ALA A 28 -0.56 -15.91 15.56
CA ALA A 28 -1.03 -15.35 16.83
C ALA A 28 -2.34 -16.00 17.30
N ARG A 29 -3.28 -16.24 16.38
CA ARG A 29 -4.55 -16.95 16.67
C ARG A 29 -4.27 -18.39 17.11
N GLY A 30 -3.37 -19.10 16.43
CA GLY A 30 -2.97 -20.45 16.83
C GLY A 30 -2.38 -20.50 18.24
N ALA A 31 -1.48 -19.55 18.58
CA ALA A 31 -0.91 -19.44 19.91
C ALA A 31 -1.97 -19.14 20.99
N ARG A 32 -2.95 -18.28 20.67
CA ARG A 32 -4.08 -17.98 21.57
C ARG A 32 -4.94 -19.22 21.83
N GLU A 33 -5.32 -19.95 20.79
CA GLU A 33 -6.14 -21.16 20.96
C GLU A 33 -5.40 -22.24 21.76
N ALA A 34 -4.09 -22.40 21.54
CA ALA A 34 -3.27 -23.30 22.35
C ALA A 34 -3.27 -22.91 23.84
N ALA A 35 -3.00 -21.63 24.15
CA ALA A 35 -3.00 -21.12 25.52
C ALA A 35 -4.37 -21.27 26.20
N ARG A 36 -5.46 -20.97 25.48
CA ARG A 36 -6.84 -21.13 25.99
C ARG A 36 -7.23 -22.59 26.18
N GLY A 37 -6.77 -23.48 25.30
CA GLY A 37 -6.98 -24.92 25.42
C GLY A 37 -6.30 -25.49 26.67
N GLU A 38 -5.03 -25.13 26.89
CA GLU A 38 -4.28 -25.50 28.11
C GLU A 38 -4.95 -24.94 29.37
N LEU A 39 -5.33 -23.66 29.35
CA LEU A 39 -6.03 -23.02 30.46
C LEU A 39 -7.33 -23.76 30.80
N THR A 40 -8.18 -24.02 29.80
CA THR A 40 -9.48 -24.68 29.98
C THR A 40 -9.30 -26.11 30.52
N SER A 41 -8.30 -26.84 30.00
CA SER A 41 -8.00 -28.20 30.47
C SER A 41 -7.54 -28.21 31.93
N LEU A 42 -6.67 -27.26 32.31
CA LEU A 42 -6.17 -27.16 33.68
C LEU A 42 -7.25 -26.64 34.65
N GLU A 43 -8.10 -25.70 34.22
CA GLU A 43 -9.25 -25.24 35.00
C GLU A 43 -10.27 -26.36 35.23
N ALA A 44 -10.53 -27.19 34.22
CA ALA A 44 -11.39 -28.36 34.37
C ALA A 44 -10.80 -29.38 35.37
N LEU A 45 -9.49 -29.61 35.32
CA LEU A 45 -8.79 -30.49 36.29
C LEU A 45 -8.91 -29.94 37.72
N GLN A 46 -8.69 -28.64 37.90
CA GLN A 46 -8.80 -27.97 39.19
C GLN A 46 -10.24 -27.99 39.72
N ALA A 47 -11.23 -27.73 38.85
CA ALA A 47 -12.64 -27.78 39.20
C ALA A 47 -13.07 -29.19 39.64
N ALA A 48 -12.61 -30.23 38.94
CA ALA A 48 -12.88 -31.63 39.31
C ALA A 48 -12.32 -31.95 40.70
N ALA A 49 -11.06 -31.57 40.98
CA ALA A 49 -10.42 -31.78 42.28
C ALA A 49 -11.14 -31.07 43.43
N LEU A 50 -11.68 -29.87 43.18
CA LEU A 50 -12.47 -29.12 44.17
C LEU A 50 -13.89 -29.70 44.34
N SER A 51 -14.52 -30.20 43.27
CA SER A 51 -15.90 -30.70 43.31
C SER A 51 -16.05 -32.04 44.05
N ASP A 52 -15.04 -32.91 43.99
CA ASP A 52 -15.02 -34.20 44.70
C ASP A 52 -15.06 -34.04 46.24
N HIS A 53 -14.86 -32.82 46.75
CA HIS A 53 -14.83 -32.50 48.18
C HIS A 53 -15.97 -31.59 48.63
N ALA A 54 -16.73 -31.00 47.71
CA ALA A 54 -17.56 -29.83 48.03
C ALA A 54 -19.06 -30.12 48.25
N GLY A 55 -19.64 -31.22 47.73
CA GLY A 55 -21.02 -31.68 48.02
C GLY A 55 -22.05 -30.58 48.38
N GLN A 56 -22.62 -30.66 49.59
CA GLN A 56 -23.57 -29.66 50.14
C GLN A 56 -22.94 -28.30 50.48
N ALA A 57 -21.62 -28.24 50.73
CA ALA A 57 -20.92 -26.98 50.96
C ALA A 57 -20.85 -26.11 49.69
N ALA A 58 -20.75 -26.71 48.49
CA ALA A 58 -20.82 -25.99 47.22
C ALA A 58 -22.22 -25.40 46.95
N GLU A 59 -23.28 -26.12 47.32
CA GLU A 59 -24.66 -25.62 47.23
C GLU A 59 -24.88 -24.45 48.19
N TRP A 60 -24.40 -24.56 49.43
CA TRP A 60 -24.46 -23.46 50.39
C TRP A 60 -23.67 -22.24 49.90
N LEU A 61 -22.46 -22.42 49.38
CA LEU A 61 -21.65 -21.33 48.82
C LEU A 61 -22.35 -20.63 47.66
N ARG A 62 -23.07 -21.36 46.80
CA ARG A 62 -23.92 -20.77 45.75
C ARG A 62 -25.08 -19.98 46.35
N GLY A 63 -25.80 -20.54 47.33
CA GLY A 63 -26.91 -19.88 48.00
C GLY A 63 -26.51 -18.62 48.77
N ALA A 64 -25.31 -18.60 49.34
CA ALA A 64 -24.73 -17.45 50.04
C ALA A 64 -24.09 -16.40 49.10
N GLY A 65 -24.09 -16.62 47.77
CA GLY A 65 -23.45 -15.72 46.80
C GLY A 65 -21.92 -15.73 46.85
N LEU A 66 -21.32 -16.72 47.50
CA LEU A 66 -19.87 -16.84 47.72
C LEU A 66 -19.19 -17.78 46.71
N ALA A 67 -19.94 -18.44 45.83
CA ALA A 67 -19.39 -19.41 44.88
C ALA A 67 -18.36 -18.81 43.90
N ALA A 68 -18.48 -17.52 43.57
CA ALA A 68 -17.56 -16.82 42.67
C ALA A 68 -16.36 -16.17 43.38
N ARG A 69 -16.29 -16.22 44.71
CA ARG A 69 -15.17 -15.66 45.48
C ARG A 69 -13.92 -16.54 45.31
N PRO A 70 -12.72 -15.94 45.27
CA PRO A 70 -11.48 -16.69 45.14
C PRO A 70 -11.25 -17.60 46.35
N ARG A 71 -10.58 -18.71 46.09
CA ARG A 71 -10.08 -19.60 47.14
C ARG A 71 -8.74 -19.07 47.64
N LEU A 72 -8.39 -19.40 48.88
CA LEU A 72 -7.13 -18.97 49.47
C LEU A 72 -5.92 -19.37 48.61
N ALA A 73 -5.92 -20.56 48.00
CA ALA A 73 -4.85 -20.98 47.11
C ALA A 73 -4.60 -20.00 45.92
N ALA A 74 -5.66 -19.35 45.41
CA ALA A 74 -5.56 -18.39 44.32
C ALA A 74 -5.00 -17.03 44.76
N ASP A 75 -5.23 -16.65 46.03
CA ASP A 75 -4.78 -15.38 46.63
C ASP A 75 -3.39 -15.49 47.30
N LEU A 76 -2.79 -16.69 47.33
CA LEU A 76 -1.45 -16.91 47.88
C LEU A 76 -0.37 -16.83 46.81
N GLU A 77 0.67 -16.06 47.08
CA GLU A 77 1.93 -16.09 46.33
C GLU A 77 2.99 -16.76 47.21
N VAL A 78 3.63 -17.81 46.69
CA VAL A 78 4.66 -18.56 47.40
C VAL A 78 5.96 -18.50 46.63
N GLU A 79 7.07 -18.39 47.35
CA GLU A 79 8.41 -18.44 46.77
C GLU A 79 8.70 -19.81 46.14
N PRO A 80 9.30 -19.86 44.94
CA PRO A 80 9.65 -21.11 44.27
C PRO A 80 10.48 -22.06 45.15
N GLY A 81 10.05 -23.31 45.25
CA GLY A 81 10.68 -24.35 46.07
C GLY A 81 10.07 -24.51 47.47
N TRP A 82 9.20 -23.60 47.91
CA TRP A 82 8.50 -23.68 49.20
C TRP A 82 7.03 -24.12 49.09
N GLU A 83 6.50 -24.33 47.89
CA GLU A 83 5.10 -24.67 47.64
C GLU A 83 4.67 -25.89 48.44
N ARG A 84 5.49 -26.94 48.44
CA ARG A 84 5.19 -28.19 49.15
C ARG A 84 5.20 -28.05 50.67
N ALA A 85 6.03 -27.16 51.21
CA ALA A 85 6.03 -26.82 52.63
C ALA A 85 4.75 -26.08 53.02
N VAL A 86 4.37 -25.07 52.22
CA VAL A 86 3.14 -24.29 52.43
C VAL A 86 1.90 -25.15 52.27
N GLU A 87 1.86 -26.03 51.27
CA GLU A 87 0.77 -27.00 51.09
C GLU A 87 0.61 -27.91 52.31
N THR A 88 1.73 -28.39 52.85
CA THR A 88 1.73 -29.27 54.03
C THR A 88 1.25 -28.52 55.28
N ALA A 89 1.63 -27.25 55.45
CA ALA A 89 1.27 -26.43 56.60
C ALA A 89 -0.20 -25.95 56.56
N LEU A 90 -0.73 -25.63 55.37
CA LEU A 90 -2.10 -25.11 55.20
C LEU A 90 -3.13 -26.21 54.97
N GLY A 91 -2.79 -27.28 54.23
CA GLY A 91 -3.70 -28.39 53.94
C GLY A 91 -5.06 -27.90 53.45
N ASP A 92 -6.15 -28.32 54.11
CA ASP A 92 -7.53 -27.97 53.76
C ASP A 92 -7.83 -26.46 53.78
N TYR A 93 -6.99 -25.65 54.42
CA TYR A 93 -7.16 -24.18 54.40
C TYR A 93 -6.94 -23.60 53.00
N LEU A 94 -6.20 -24.27 52.11
CA LEU A 94 -6.01 -23.82 50.73
C LEU A 94 -7.34 -23.70 49.95
N GLU A 95 -8.33 -24.51 50.32
CA GLU A 95 -9.68 -24.49 49.74
C GLU A 95 -10.61 -23.45 50.40
N ALA A 96 -10.12 -22.72 51.40
CA ALA A 96 -10.91 -21.75 52.14
C ALA A 96 -11.40 -20.61 51.22
N VAL A 97 -12.60 -20.11 51.47
CA VAL A 97 -13.16 -18.98 50.74
C VAL A 97 -12.73 -17.69 51.42
N CYS A 98 -12.15 -16.78 50.66
CA CYS A 98 -11.78 -15.46 51.14
C CYS A 98 -13.02 -14.57 51.21
N VAL A 99 -13.30 -14.03 52.40
CA VAL A 99 -14.48 -13.19 52.72
C VAL A 99 -14.03 -11.89 53.39
N GLU A 100 -14.82 -10.83 53.26
CA GLU A 100 -14.45 -9.51 53.81
C GLU A 100 -14.66 -9.43 55.32
N ARG A 101 -15.77 -9.97 55.83
CA ARG A 101 -16.12 -10.01 57.24
C ARG A 101 -16.84 -11.31 57.59
N LEU A 102 -16.38 -12.00 58.63
CA LEU A 102 -16.99 -13.26 59.06
C LEU A 102 -18.36 -13.06 59.72
N GLU A 103 -18.57 -11.90 60.37
CA GLU A 103 -19.79 -11.58 61.12
C GLU A 103 -21.02 -11.55 60.22
N GLU A 104 -20.86 -11.13 58.96
CA GLU A 104 -21.94 -11.05 57.97
C GLU A 104 -22.52 -12.42 57.59
N LEU A 105 -21.72 -13.47 57.77
CA LEU A 105 -22.08 -14.84 57.37
C LEU A 105 -22.63 -15.66 58.53
N SER A 106 -22.61 -15.13 59.75
CA SER A 106 -23.08 -15.81 60.97
C SER A 106 -24.51 -16.35 60.84
N GLY A 107 -25.44 -15.56 60.29
CA GLY A 107 -26.83 -15.98 60.07
C GLY A 107 -27.00 -17.02 58.95
N ALA A 108 -26.20 -16.92 57.89
CA ALA A 108 -26.25 -17.84 56.75
C ALA A 108 -25.66 -19.22 57.09
N LEU A 109 -24.66 -19.27 57.97
CA LEU A 109 -23.99 -20.51 58.38
C LEU A 109 -24.93 -21.52 59.05
N ALA A 110 -26.00 -21.06 59.71
CA ALA A 110 -27.02 -21.93 60.30
C ALA A 110 -27.73 -22.83 59.27
N GLY A 111 -27.68 -22.47 57.99
CA GLY A 111 -28.25 -23.24 56.88
C GLY A 111 -27.34 -24.33 56.31
N LEU A 112 -26.10 -24.49 56.78
CA LEU A 112 -25.19 -25.53 56.30
C LEU A 112 -25.51 -26.88 56.97
N ALA A 113 -26.25 -27.75 56.29
CA ALA A 113 -26.73 -29.02 56.84
C ALA A 113 -25.63 -30.10 56.96
N ALA A 114 -24.70 -30.17 56.01
CA ALA A 114 -23.54 -31.05 56.05
C ALA A 114 -22.39 -30.51 55.18
N GLY A 115 -21.17 -30.97 55.46
CA GLY A 115 -19.97 -30.63 54.69
C GLY A 115 -18.90 -29.95 55.54
N ARG A 116 -17.75 -29.70 54.91
CA ARG A 116 -16.65 -28.92 55.50
C ARG A 116 -16.57 -27.58 54.79
N LEU A 117 -16.53 -26.51 55.57
CA LEU A 117 -16.37 -25.15 55.06
C LEU A 117 -15.29 -24.46 55.87
N THR A 118 -14.35 -23.86 55.17
CA THR A 118 -13.34 -22.98 55.76
C THR A 118 -13.52 -21.59 55.14
N LEU A 119 -13.64 -20.57 55.99
CA LEU A 119 -13.72 -19.17 55.58
C LEU A 119 -12.51 -18.44 56.17
N VAL A 120 -11.89 -17.58 55.38
CA VAL A 120 -10.74 -16.77 55.81
C VAL A 120 -11.05 -15.31 55.54
N GLU A 121 -10.86 -14.48 56.55
CA GLU A 121 -11.07 -13.04 56.41
C GLU A 121 -9.91 -12.38 55.67
N SER A 122 -10.23 -11.63 54.63
CA SER A 122 -9.28 -10.82 53.86
C SER A 122 -9.06 -9.48 54.56
N GLY A 123 -8.17 -9.44 55.55
CA GLY A 123 -7.78 -8.20 56.24
C GLY A 123 -6.48 -7.58 55.69
N GLU A 124 -6.19 -6.32 56.05
CA GLU A 124 -4.95 -5.60 55.69
C GLU A 124 -3.98 -5.42 56.87
N ARG A 125 -4.00 -6.30 57.87
CA ARG A 125 -3.02 -6.23 58.97
C ARG A 125 -1.66 -6.77 58.54
N ALA A 126 -0.67 -5.90 58.40
CA ALA A 126 0.71 -6.33 58.22
C ALA A 126 1.21 -7.06 59.49
N CYS A 127 1.38 -8.37 59.41
CA CYS A 127 2.13 -9.14 60.39
C CYS A 127 3.59 -9.20 59.93
N GLY A 128 4.53 -8.80 60.79
CA GLY A 128 5.95 -8.96 60.51
C GLY A 128 6.31 -10.45 60.44
N ALA A 129 6.89 -10.89 59.33
CA ALA A 129 7.43 -12.23 59.19
C ALA A 129 8.90 -12.23 59.61
N GLU A 130 9.26 -13.08 60.58
CA GLU A 130 10.66 -13.38 60.87
C GLU A 130 11.24 -14.19 59.69
N ALA A 131 12.44 -13.84 59.21
CA ALA A 131 13.06 -14.48 58.05
C ALA A 131 13.28 -16.00 58.20
N THR A 132 13.24 -16.50 59.45
CA THR A 132 13.38 -17.93 59.78
C THR A 132 12.05 -18.67 59.81
N THR A 133 10.95 -18.05 59.38
CA THR A 133 9.60 -18.64 59.42
C THR A 133 9.05 -18.84 58.02
N LEU A 134 8.14 -19.80 57.88
CA LEU A 134 7.49 -20.10 56.60
C LEU A 134 6.67 -18.90 56.09
N ALA A 135 6.23 -18.01 56.99
CA ALA A 135 5.58 -16.75 56.64
C ALA A 135 6.47 -15.83 55.78
N ALA A 136 7.80 -15.92 55.86
CA ALA A 136 8.69 -15.11 55.04
C ALA A 136 8.67 -15.48 53.55
N HIS A 137 8.28 -16.71 53.24
CA HIS A 137 8.23 -17.26 51.88
C HIS A 137 6.84 -17.17 51.24
N VAL A 138 5.88 -16.52 51.89
CA VAL A 138 4.48 -16.45 51.46
C VAL A 138 3.96 -15.03 51.55
N LYS A 139 3.25 -14.58 50.51
CA LYS A 139 2.41 -13.38 50.55
C LYS A 139 0.94 -13.78 50.41
N GLY A 140 0.07 -13.14 51.19
CA GLY A 140 -1.35 -13.41 51.20
C GLY A 140 -2.05 -12.82 52.42
N PRO A 141 -3.28 -13.26 52.73
CA PRO A 141 -4.07 -12.71 53.81
C PRO A 141 -3.36 -12.80 55.18
N PRO A 142 -3.45 -11.76 56.04
CA PRO A 142 -2.78 -11.71 57.35
C PRO A 142 -3.07 -12.89 58.27
N ALA A 143 -4.30 -13.42 58.22
CA ALA A 143 -4.71 -14.58 59.00
C ALA A 143 -3.85 -15.82 58.67
N VAL A 144 -3.43 -15.94 57.42
CA VAL A 144 -2.60 -17.04 56.92
C VAL A 144 -1.13 -16.79 57.27
N ILE A 145 -0.65 -15.56 57.06
CA ILE A 145 0.71 -15.16 57.44
C ILE A 145 0.95 -15.38 58.94
N ALA A 146 0.00 -14.98 59.79
CA ALA A 146 0.09 -15.18 61.24
C ALA A 146 0.18 -16.66 61.63
N ARG A 147 -0.57 -17.54 60.95
CA ARG A 147 -0.50 -18.98 61.16
C ARG A 147 0.85 -19.56 60.73
N LEU A 148 1.36 -19.12 59.58
CA LEU A 148 2.65 -19.57 59.05
C LEU A 148 3.85 -19.04 59.87
N ALA A 149 3.68 -17.95 60.62
CA ALA A 149 4.72 -17.39 61.49
C ALA A 149 5.06 -18.32 62.68
N ALA A 150 4.16 -19.22 63.06
CA ALA A 150 4.42 -20.25 64.08
C ALA A 150 5.28 -21.43 63.53
N VAL A 151 5.50 -21.48 62.22
CA VAL A 151 6.24 -22.55 61.55
C VAL A 151 7.61 -22.02 61.13
N SER A 152 8.67 -22.50 61.75
CA SER A 152 10.04 -22.15 61.42
C SER A 152 10.56 -23.00 60.25
N THR A 153 11.41 -22.43 59.40
CA THR A 153 12.04 -23.15 58.28
C THR A 153 13.30 -23.89 58.74
N ALA A 154 13.54 -25.07 58.17
CA ALA A 154 14.74 -25.85 58.41
C ALA A 154 15.34 -26.35 57.09
N GLU A 155 16.66 -26.29 56.95
CA GLU A 155 17.35 -26.72 55.71
C GLU A 155 17.25 -28.24 55.47
N SER A 156 17.09 -29.04 56.52
CA SER A 156 16.95 -30.49 56.39
C SER A 156 16.21 -31.11 57.57
N LEU A 157 15.63 -32.29 57.35
CA LEU A 157 14.95 -33.07 58.38
C LEU A 157 15.88 -33.37 59.58
N GLY A 158 17.16 -33.67 59.31
CA GLY A 158 18.15 -33.92 60.36
C GLY A 158 18.37 -32.72 61.28
N LYS A 159 18.50 -31.51 60.69
CA LYS A 159 18.63 -30.27 61.46
C LYS A 159 17.35 -29.97 62.26
N ALA A 160 16.17 -30.17 61.68
CA ALA A 160 14.88 -29.97 62.36
C ALA A 160 14.72 -30.91 63.58
N LEU A 161 15.07 -32.19 63.43
CA LEU A 161 14.98 -33.17 64.52
C LEU A 161 15.98 -32.91 65.65
N ALA A 162 17.18 -32.42 65.33
CA ALA A 162 18.17 -32.03 66.34
C ALA A 162 17.72 -30.80 67.15
N ALA A 163 17.08 -29.83 66.50
CA ALA A 163 16.63 -28.59 67.13
C ALA A 163 15.27 -28.70 67.85
N ARG A 164 14.48 -29.75 67.61
CA ARG A 164 13.08 -29.87 68.11
C ARG A 164 12.93 -29.75 69.63
N GLY A 165 13.96 -30.10 70.40
CA GLY A 165 13.94 -30.03 71.86
C GLY A 165 13.87 -28.61 72.41
N ALA A 166 14.26 -27.61 71.60
CA ALA A 166 14.20 -26.19 71.93
C ALA A 166 12.91 -25.50 71.45
N LEU A 167 11.97 -26.25 70.83
CA LEU A 167 10.69 -25.69 70.40
C LEU A 167 9.84 -25.28 71.60
N VAL A 168 9.36 -24.05 71.56
CA VAL A 168 8.31 -23.55 72.44
C VAL A 168 6.96 -24.14 72.00
N ASP A 169 6.04 -24.27 72.94
CA ASP A 169 4.69 -24.77 72.68
C ASP A 169 4.01 -24.00 71.54
N GLY A 170 3.40 -24.75 70.62
CA GLY A 170 2.75 -24.19 69.43
C GLY A 170 3.68 -23.86 68.26
N ARG A 171 5.00 -23.98 68.39
CA ARG A 171 5.95 -23.85 67.26
C ARG A 171 6.33 -25.20 66.65
N SER A 172 6.72 -25.17 65.38
CA SER A 172 7.15 -26.34 64.61
C SER A 172 8.20 -25.98 63.57
N PHE A 173 8.93 -26.97 63.06
CA PHE A 173 9.89 -26.82 61.96
C PHE A 173 9.37 -27.47 60.69
N ILE A 174 9.58 -26.85 59.54
CA ILE A 174 9.26 -27.43 58.23
C ILE A 174 10.43 -27.29 57.26
N THR A 175 10.67 -28.32 56.47
CA THR A 175 11.65 -28.28 55.36
C THR A 175 10.97 -27.86 54.06
N ALA A 176 11.75 -27.38 53.09
CA ALA A 176 11.24 -27.11 51.73
C ALA A 176 10.60 -28.36 51.08
N ALA A 177 11.09 -29.56 51.41
CA ALA A 177 10.52 -30.83 50.95
C ALA A 177 9.18 -31.21 51.64
N GLY A 178 8.67 -30.39 52.57
CA GLY A 178 7.41 -30.61 53.26
C GLY A 178 7.48 -31.61 54.41
N GLU A 179 8.65 -31.88 54.98
CA GLU A 179 8.75 -32.62 56.24
C GLU A 179 8.44 -31.67 57.40
N TRP A 180 7.39 -31.97 58.17
CA TRP A 180 6.91 -31.10 59.24
C TRP A 180 7.14 -31.74 60.61
N VAL A 181 7.91 -31.07 61.47
CA VAL A 181 8.40 -31.56 62.76
C VAL A 181 7.87 -30.70 63.89
N GLY A 182 7.14 -31.31 64.81
CA GLY A 182 6.86 -30.75 66.14
C GLY A 182 7.82 -31.29 67.20
N ARG A 183 7.60 -30.87 68.45
CA ARG A 183 8.37 -31.39 69.60
C ARG A 183 8.26 -32.91 69.72
N ASP A 184 7.03 -33.40 69.65
CA ASP A 184 6.68 -34.82 69.90
C ASP A 184 6.06 -35.53 68.69
N TRP A 185 6.11 -34.92 67.51
CA TRP A 185 5.50 -35.50 66.30
C TRP A 185 6.28 -35.14 65.02
N LEU A 186 6.13 -35.96 63.99
CA LEU A 186 6.68 -35.77 62.65
C LEU A 186 5.61 -36.16 61.63
N ARG A 187 5.39 -35.30 60.63
CA ARG A 187 4.48 -35.54 59.51
C ARG A 187 5.26 -35.46 58.20
N VAL A 188 5.08 -36.47 57.36
CA VAL A 188 5.69 -36.55 56.03
C VAL A 188 4.63 -37.03 55.05
N SER A 189 4.38 -36.25 54.00
CA SER A 189 3.46 -36.63 52.91
C SER A 189 4.27 -37.00 51.67
N ARG A 190 4.28 -38.28 51.29
CA ARG A 190 4.96 -38.79 50.07
C ARG A 190 3.95 -39.59 49.24
N GLY A 191 3.72 -39.21 47.99
CA GLY A 191 2.84 -39.93 47.07
C GLY A 191 1.87 -39.03 46.29
N PRO A 192 1.08 -39.62 45.39
CA PRO A 192 0.07 -38.91 44.60
C PRO A 192 -1.15 -38.61 45.47
N ASP A 193 -1.07 -37.55 46.26
CA ASP A 193 -2.24 -36.91 46.87
C ASP A 193 -2.91 -36.05 45.80
N PRO A 194 -4.23 -36.17 45.52
CA PRO A 194 -4.96 -35.27 44.62
C PRO A 194 -4.74 -33.78 44.95
N ARG A 195 -4.41 -33.50 46.22
CA ARG A 195 -4.17 -32.18 46.78
C ARG A 195 -2.72 -31.72 46.66
N ALA A 196 -1.79 -32.63 46.41
CA ALA A 196 -0.41 -32.26 46.13
C ALA A 196 -0.33 -31.48 44.82
N GLY A 197 0.39 -30.36 44.84
CA GLY A 197 0.54 -29.48 43.69
C GLY A 197 -0.66 -28.55 43.45
N THR A 198 -1.52 -28.32 44.45
CA THR A 198 -2.60 -27.32 44.34
C THR A 198 -2.03 -25.92 44.11
N LEU A 199 -0.98 -25.53 44.85
CA LEU A 199 -0.31 -24.25 44.67
C LEU A 199 0.49 -24.20 43.35
N GLU A 200 1.11 -25.31 42.96
CA GLU A 200 1.81 -25.43 41.67
C GLU A 200 0.83 -25.28 40.49
N ARG A 201 -0.34 -25.94 40.56
CA ARG A 201 -1.42 -25.80 39.57
C ARG A 201 -1.97 -24.38 39.54
N GLU A 202 -2.23 -23.76 40.69
CA GLU A 202 -2.70 -22.36 40.74
C GLU A 202 -1.67 -21.37 40.19
N HIS A 203 -0.39 -21.57 40.48
CA HIS A 203 0.69 -20.77 39.89
C HIS A 203 0.73 -20.93 38.36
N ARG A 204 0.58 -22.16 37.87
CA ARG A 204 0.50 -22.44 36.43
C ARG A 204 -0.75 -21.86 35.79
N LEU A 205 -1.90 -21.92 36.45
CA LEU A 205 -3.14 -21.26 36.00
C LEU A 205 -2.96 -19.74 35.90
N ARG A 206 -2.36 -19.09 36.90
CA ARG A 206 -2.06 -17.65 36.84
C ARG A 206 -1.13 -17.31 35.67
N SER A 207 -0.08 -18.11 35.48
CA SER A 207 0.85 -17.95 34.36
C SER A 207 0.15 -18.11 33.01
N LEU A 208 -0.70 -19.13 32.85
CA LEU A 208 -1.49 -19.37 31.64
C LEU A 208 -2.52 -18.28 31.37
N ARG A 209 -3.17 -17.72 32.41
CA ARG A 209 -4.07 -16.57 32.28
C ARG A 209 -3.32 -15.34 31.77
N GLY A 210 -2.13 -15.08 32.30
CA GLY A 210 -1.23 -14.03 31.81
C GLY A 210 -0.85 -14.25 30.34
N ALA A 211 -0.38 -15.46 30.00
CA ALA A 211 -0.02 -15.82 28.63
C ALA A 211 -1.21 -15.74 27.66
N SER A 212 -2.43 -16.08 28.10
CA SER A 212 -3.65 -15.92 27.31
C SER A 212 -3.98 -14.45 27.06
N ALA A 213 -3.85 -13.60 28.06
CA ALA A 213 -4.07 -12.16 27.91
C ALA A 213 -3.04 -11.53 26.95
N GLU A 214 -1.77 -11.92 27.06
CA GLU A 214 -0.72 -11.51 26.12
C GLU A 214 -0.97 -12.04 24.70
N ALA A 215 -1.47 -13.27 24.55
CA ALA A 215 -1.86 -13.81 23.25
C ALA A 215 -3.06 -13.05 22.65
N ASP A 216 -4.05 -12.67 23.46
CA ASP A 216 -5.17 -11.83 23.04
C ASP A 216 -4.70 -10.46 22.55
N GLN A 217 -3.77 -9.83 23.28
CA GLN A 217 -3.16 -8.57 22.86
C GLN A 217 -2.41 -8.70 21.53
N ARG A 218 -1.58 -9.75 21.37
CA ARG A 218 -0.85 -10.00 20.12
C ARG A 218 -1.78 -10.22 18.92
N VAL A 219 -2.93 -10.87 19.12
CA VAL A 219 -3.94 -11.00 18.05
C VAL A 219 -4.50 -9.63 17.68
N ALA A 220 -4.87 -8.81 18.66
CA ALA A 220 -5.40 -7.47 18.39
C ALA A 220 -4.39 -6.57 17.65
N GLU A 221 -3.11 -6.63 18.04
CA GLU A 221 -2.02 -5.93 17.35
C GLU A 221 -1.85 -6.41 15.90
N ALA A 222 -1.83 -7.73 15.67
CA ALA A 222 -1.72 -8.30 14.34
C ALA A 222 -2.94 -7.95 13.44
N GLU A 223 -4.15 -7.89 14.00
CA GLU A 223 -5.36 -7.46 13.28
C GLU A 223 -5.27 -5.98 12.86
N ALA A 224 -4.79 -5.11 13.76
CA ALA A 224 -4.58 -3.69 13.46
C ALA A 224 -3.52 -3.50 12.37
N GLU A 225 -2.41 -4.24 12.42
CA GLU A 225 -1.37 -4.19 11.41
C GLU A 225 -1.84 -4.69 10.04
N LEU A 226 -2.65 -5.77 10.01
CA LEU A 226 -3.26 -6.27 8.78
C LEU A 226 -4.22 -5.24 8.17
N ALA A 227 -5.04 -4.59 8.99
CA ALA A 227 -5.93 -3.51 8.53
C ALA A 227 -5.12 -2.35 7.92
N ALA A 228 -4.04 -1.93 8.57
CA ALA A 228 -3.15 -0.89 8.06
C ALA A 228 -2.39 -1.31 6.78
N ALA A 229 -2.05 -2.60 6.62
CA ALA A 229 -1.46 -3.12 5.39
C ALA A 229 -2.45 -3.09 4.22
N ARG A 230 -3.70 -3.51 4.45
CA ARG A 230 -4.77 -3.47 3.44
C ARG A 230 -5.06 -2.06 2.95
N GLU A 231 -5.15 -1.10 3.88
CA GLU A 231 -5.36 0.31 3.52
C GLU A 231 -4.21 0.86 2.67
N ARG A 232 -2.95 0.59 3.07
CA ARG A 232 -1.77 0.98 2.27
C ARG A 232 -1.76 0.35 0.88
N GLN A 233 -2.19 -0.91 0.75
CA GLN A 233 -2.30 -1.57 -0.55
C GLN A 233 -3.37 -0.89 -1.42
N ALA A 234 -4.57 -0.64 -0.88
CA ALA A 234 -5.67 0.00 -1.62
C ALA A 234 -5.28 1.40 -2.12
N GLN A 235 -4.59 2.17 -1.29
CA GLN A 235 -4.05 3.48 -1.67
C GLN A 235 -3.01 3.37 -2.80
N ALA A 236 -2.09 2.41 -2.71
CA ALA A 236 -1.08 2.19 -3.75
C ALA A 236 -1.70 1.70 -5.08
N GLU A 237 -2.75 0.89 -5.03
CA GLU A 237 -3.49 0.44 -6.21
C GLU A 237 -4.21 1.60 -6.91
N THR A 238 -4.84 2.48 -6.13
CA THR A 238 -5.46 3.72 -6.64
C THR A 238 -4.42 4.62 -7.31
N GLU A 239 -3.23 4.78 -6.70
CA GLU A 239 -2.16 5.61 -7.25
C GLU A 239 -1.57 5.01 -8.54
N ARG A 240 -1.43 3.68 -8.59
CA ARG A 240 -1.02 2.95 -9.80
C ARG A 240 -2.02 3.16 -10.94
N GLU A 241 -3.32 3.13 -10.66
CA GLU A 241 -4.37 3.40 -11.65
C GLU A 241 -4.31 4.83 -12.18
N ARG A 242 -4.21 5.82 -11.30
CA ARG A 242 -4.02 7.22 -11.70
C ARG A 242 -2.80 7.40 -12.59
N THR A 243 -1.67 6.79 -12.23
CA THR A 243 -0.43 6.84 -13.01
C THR A 243 -0.61 6.20 -14.39
N GLN A 244 -1.32 5.07 -14.47
CA GLN A 244 -1.61 4.40 -15.73
C GLN A 244 -2.49 5.26 -16.65
N THR A 245 -3.58 5.84 -16.12
CA THR A 245 -4.46 6.73 -16.89
C THR A 245 -3.71 7.97 -17.38
N ALA A 246 -2.88 8.58 -16.53
CA ALA A 246 -2.06 9.73 -16.91
C ALA A 246 -1.06 9.39 -18.03
N LEU A 247 -0.43 8.20 -17.96
CA LEU A 247 0.48 7.73 -19.01
C LEU A 247 -0.23 7.53 -20.35
N GLN A 248 -1.42 6.91 -20.35
CA GLN A 248 -2.22 6.70 -21.57
C GLN A 248 -2.65 8.04 -22.20
N ALA A 249 -3.09 8.99 -21.37
CA ALA A 249 -3.45 10.33 -21.85
C ALA A 249 -2.24 11.06 -22.45
N ALA A 250 -1.05 10.94 -21.83
CA ALA A 250 0.18 11.53 -22.37
C ALA A 250 0.59 10.89 -23.71
N GLN A 251 0.44 9.56 -23.85
CA GLN A 251 0.72 8.85 -25.11
C GLN A 251 -0.23 9.28 -26.24
N GLN A 252 -1.52 9.42 -25.96
CA GLN A 252 -2.50 9.91 -26.94
C GLN A 252 -2.18 11.33 -27.39
N ARG A 253 -1.88 12.24 -26.45
CA ARG A 253 -1.45 13.62 -26.78
C ARG A 253 -0.17 13.65 -27.60
N HIS A 254 0.80 12.78 -27.27
CA HIS A 254 2.04 12.68 -28.03
C HIS A 254 1.78 12.23 -29.47
N ALA A 255 0.96 11.20 -29.68
CA ALA A 255 0.60 10.73 -31.02
C ALA A 255 -0.15 11.79 -31.83
N GLU A 256 -1.06 12.54 -31.19
CA GLU A 256 -1.77 13.66 -31.83
C GLU A 256 -0.80 14.76 -32.27
N LEU A 257 0.09 15.21 -31.38
CA LEU A 257 1.08 16.25 -31.67
C LEU A 257 2.05 15.80 -32.77
N LEU A 258 2.48 14.54 -32.75
CA LEU A 258 3.33 13.97 -33.79
C LEU A 258 2.61 13.93 -35.14
N GLY A 259 1.33 13.55 -35.16
CA GLY A 259 0.49 13.58 -36.36
C GLY A 259 0.33 15.00 -36.93
N ARG A 260 0.09 16.00 -36.07
CA ARG A 260 0.04 17.41 -36.47
C ARG A 260 1.38 17.89 -37.04
N LEU A 261 2.50 17.56 -36.38
CA LEU A 261 3.84 17.89 -36.85
C LEU A 261 4.09 17.30 -38.25
N LYS A 262 3.78 16.02 -38.45
CA LYS A 262 3.93 15.34 -39.74
C LYS A 262 3.06 15.96 -40.83
N ALA A 263 1.82 16.30 -40.53
CA ALA A 263 0.94 16.99 -41.46
C ALA A 263 1.48 18.39 -41.84
N THR A 264 2.03 19.14 -40.87
CA THR A 264 2.65 20.45 -41.16
C THR A 264 3.94 20.33 -41.98
N GLN A 265 4.75 19.29 -41.73
CA GLN A 265 5.95 19.00 -42.52
C GLN A 265 5.59 18.69 -43.98
N ALA A 266 4.64 17.77 -44.19
CA ALA A 266 4.19 17.39 -45.54
C ALA A 266 3.60 18.59 -46.31
N ARG A 267 2.82 19.46 -45.63
CA ARG A 267 2.31 20.70 -46.25
C ARG A 267 3.43 21.67 -46.62
N ALA A 268 4.46 21.80 -45.78
CA ALA A 268 5.59 22.67 -46.08
C ALA A 268 6.40 22.14 -47.28
N GLU A 269 6.61 20.82 -47.34
CA GLU A 269 7.25 20.14 -48.49
C GLU A 269 6.44 20.37 -49.79
N GLU A 270 5.12 20.14 -49.75
CA GLU A 270 4.23 20.37 -50.91
C GLU A 270 4.26 21.82 -51.40
N VAL A 271 4.24 22.80 -50.47
CA VAL A 271 4.32 24.23 -50.80
C VAL A 271 5.69 24.56 -51.39
N SER A 272 6.78 23.98 -50.89
CA SER A 272 8.13 24.16 -51.43
C SER A 272 8.23 23.63 -52.86
N GLU A 273 7.81 22.39 -53.10
CA GLU A 273 7.80 21.77 -54.43
C GLU A 273 6.90 22.53 -55.41
N ARG A 274 5.78 23.08 -54.94
CA ARG A 274 4.92 23.95 -55.76
C ARG A 274 5.63 25.26 -56.09
N GLY A 275 6.33 25.86 -55.12
CA GLY A 275 7.13 27.07 -55.32
C GLY A 275 8.21 26.86 -56.38
N GLU A 276 8.96 25.77 -56.30
CA GLU A 276 10.00 25.39 -57.28
C GLU A 276 9.40 25.21 -58.68
N ARG A 277 8.27 24.51 -58.81
CA ARG A 277 7.56 24.34 -60.09
C ARG A 277 7.09 25.67 -60.68
N LEU A 278 6.56 26.57 -59.87
CA LEU A 278 6.12 27.89 -60.31
C LEU A 278 7.31 28.75 -60.76
N GLN A 279 8.45 28.68 -60.06
CA GLN A 279 9.67 29.38 -60.45
C GLN A 279 10.21 28.86 -61.79
N GLN A 280 10.21 27.55 -62.02
CA GLN A 280 10.58 26.96 -63.31
C GLN A 280 9.64 27.43 -64.42
N SER A 281 8.32 27.35 -64.22
CA SER A 281 7.35 27.82 -65.21
C SER A 281 7.48 29.31 -65.50
N ALA A 282 7.75 30.16 -64.50
CA ALA A 282 8.00 31.58 -64.69
C ALA A 282 9.28 31.83 -65.50
N ALA A 283 10.35 31.06 -65.25
CA ALA A 283 11.58 31.12 -66.04
C ALA A 283 11.36 30.68 -67.49
N ASP A 284 10.54 29.67 -67.73
CA ASP A 284 10.17 29.20 -69.06
C ASP A 284 9.40 30.27 -69.83
N ILE A 285 8.35 30.85 -69.22
CA ILE A 285 7.55 31.94 -69.81
C ILE A 285 8.42 33.16 -70.10
N ALA A 286 9.36 33.51 -69.21
CA ALA A 286 10.28 34.62 -69.44
C ALA A 286 11.19 34.37 -70.65
N ARG A 287 11.70 33.13 -70.81
CA ARG A 287 12.48 32.73 -71.99
C ARG A 287 11.64 32.78 -73.27
N GLU A 288 10.42 32.25 -73.24
CA GLU A 288 9.50 32.29 -74.38
C GLU A 288 9.14 33.74 -74.79
N SER A 289 8.91 34.61 -73.80
CA SER A 289 8.62 36.03 -74.03
C SER A 289 9.80 36.74 -74.68
N ALA A 290 11.02 36.52 -74.21
CA ALA A 290 12.22 37.10 -74.82
C ALA A 290 12.39 36.65 -76.29
N VAL A 291 12.17 35.37 -76.58
CA VAL A 291 12.21 34.85 -77.96
C VAL A 291 11.12 35.48 -78.83
N ALA A 292 9.90 35.64 -78.29
CA ALA A 292 8.78 36.27 -79.00
C ALA A 292 9.05 37.75 -79.29
N GLU A 293 9.62 38.49 -78.33
CA GLU A 293 10.02 39.90 -78.49
C GLU A 293 11.09 40.06 -79.58
N GLU A 294 12.11 39.19 -79.60
CA GLU A 294 13.11 39.16 -80.68
C GLU A 294 12.48 38.84 -82.04
N ALA A 295 11.53 37.91 -82.10
CA ALA A 295 10.81 37.58 -83.33
C ALA A 295 9.96 38.76 -83.82
N LEU A 296 9.25 39.44 -82.91
CA LEU A 296 8.49 40.65 -83.19
C LEU A 296 9.40 41.78 -83.70
N SER A 297 10.54 42.01 -83.06
CA SER A 297 11.51 43.02 -83.50
C SER A 297 12.06 42.70 -84.89
N ARG A 298 12.33 41.43 -85.19
CA ARG A 298 12.77 40.99 -86.53
C ARG A 298 11.68 41.23 -87.57
N ALA A 299 10.45 40.81 -87.30
CA ALA A 299 9.31 41.01 -88.19
C ALA A 299 9.02 42.50 -88.44
N ALA A 300 9.09 43.34 -87.39
CA ALA A 300 8.93 44.79 -87.53
C ALA A 300 10.03 45.41 -88.41
N ALA A 301 11.29 44.98 -88.24
CA ALA A 301 12.40 45.43 -89.08
C ALA A 301 12.27 44.95 -90.55
N GLU A 302 11.75 43.75 -90.78
CA GLU A 302 11.42 43.26 -92.13
C GLU A 302 10.27 44.03 -92.76
N LEU A 303 9.20 44.29 -92.01
CA LEU A 303 8.07 45.10 -92.47
C LEU A 303 8.52 46.52 -92.83
N ALA A 304 9.33 47.17 -92.00
CA ALA A 304 9.88 48.50 -92.28
C ALA A 304 10.72 48.50 -93.57
N ARG A 305 11.54 47.46 -93.78
CA ARG A 305 12.30 47.29 -95.03
C ARG A 305 11.39 47.11 -96.24
N ALA A 306 10.35 46.28 -96.13
CA ALA A 306 9.38 46.07 -97.19
C ALA A 306 8.59 47.36 -97.52
N GLN A 307 8.19 48.13 -96.51
CA GLN A 307 7.51 49.42 -96.66
C GLN A 307 8.42 50.47 -97.33
N ALA A 308 9.70 50.54 -96.95
CA ALA A 308 10.66 51.43 -97.59
C ALA A 308 10.86 51.08 -99.07
N LEU A 309 11.00 49.79 -99.38
CA LEU A 309 11.11 49.31 -100.77
C LEU A 309 9.84 49.61 -101.58
N ALA A 310 8.66 49.41 -100.99
CA ALA A 310 7.39 49.74 -101.63
C ALA A 310 7.25 51.24 -101.92
N ALA A 311 7.68 52.11 -101.00
CA ALA A 311 7.69 53.56 -101.20
C ALA A 311 8.68 53.99 -102.30
N GLU A 312 9.86 53.36 -102.37
CA GLU A 312 10.83 53.58 -103.43
C GLU A 312 10.27 53.16 -104.80
N LEU A 313 9.66 51.96 -104.88
CA LEU A 313 9.00 51.47 -106.09
C LEU A 313 7.86 52.39 -106.53
N ALA A 314 7.00 52.85 -105.61
CA ALA A 314 5.93 53.79 -105.93
C ALA A 314 6.48 55.13 -106.46
N THR A 315 7.60 55.61 -105.92
CA THR A 315 8.29 56.80 -106.42
C THR A 315 8.84 56.57 -107.82
N ARG A 316 9.49 55.43 -108.07
CA ARG A 316 9.99 55.04 -109.39
C ARG A 316 8.86 54.92 -110.42
N GLU A 317 7.75 54.26 -110.07
CA GLU A 317 6.57 54.16 -110.93
C GLU A 317 6.01 55.54 -111.29
N ARG A 318 5.93 56.46 -110.32
CA ARG A 318 5.52 57.84 -110.56
C ARG A 318 6.45 58.54 -111.54
N THR A 319 7.78 58.47 -111.34
CA THR A 319 8.75 59.08 -112.25
C THR A 319 8.69 58.47 -113.66
N LEU A 320 8.60 57.15 -113.79
CA LEU A 320 8.50 56.47 -115.08
C LEU A 320 7.16 56.77 -115.77
N SER A 321 6.08 56.93 -115.02
CA SER A 321 4.78 57.36 -115.55
C SER A 321 4.85 58.80 -116.07
N GLU A 322 5.47 59.72 -115.32
CA GLU A 322 5.74 61.09 -115.75
C GLU A 322 6.61 61.12 -117.02
N GLU A 323 7.74 60.41 -117.06
CA GLU A 323 8.56 60.25 -118.28
C GLU A 323 7.77 59.67 -119.45
N ARG A 324 6.89 58.70 -119.20
CA ARG A 324 6.04 58.09 -120.24
C ARG A 324 5.05 59.11 -120.80
N GLU A 325 4.40 59.90 -119.95
CA GLU A 325 3.49 60.96 -120.38
C GLU A 325 4.25 62.07 -121.14
N GLU A 326 5.46 62.44 -120.70
CA GLU A 326 6.33 63.38 -121.43
C GLU A 326 6.71 62.85 -122.82
N ARG A 327 7.16 61.59 -122.92
CA ARG A 327 7.50 60.97 -124.22
C ARG A 327 6.26 60.83 -125.12
N ARG A 328 5.08 60.54 -124.56
CA ARG A 328 3.81 60.53 -125.29
C ARG A 328 3.45 61.92 -125.80
N ALA A 329 3.58 62.96 -124.98
CA ALA A 329 3.36 64.35 -125.38
C ALA A 329 4.37 64.79 -126.46
N ALA A 330 5.64 64.40 -126.34
CA ALA A 330 6.68 64.65 -127.34
C ALA A 330 6.36 63.93 -128.67
N LEU A 331 5.94 62.67 -128.64
CA LEU A 331 5.45 61.93 -129.82
C LEU A 331 4.20 62.56 -130.42
N GLY A 332 3.24 62.99 -129.59
CA GLY A 332 2.05 63.73 -130.03
C GLY A 332 2.42 65.02 -130.75
N SER A 333 3.35 65.81 -130.20
CA SER A 333 3.85 67.03 -130.83
C SER A 333 4.65 66.75 -132.12
N ALA A 334 5.42 65.67 -132.19
CA ALA A 334 6.14 65.25 -133.40
C ALA A 334 5.20 64.78 -134.52
N ARG A 335 4.14 64.02 -134.18
CA ARG A 335 3.08 63.63 -135.12
C ARG A 335 2.25 64.84 -135.59
N ALA A 336 1.95 65.79 -134.70
CA ALA A 336 1.32 67.05 -135.09
C ALA A 336 2.22 67.86 -136.04
N ARG A 337 3.55 67.88 -135.83
CA ARG A 337 4.53 68.50 -136.74
C ARG A 337 4.66 67.77 -138.09
N SER A 338 4.46 66.46 -138.16
CA SER A 338 4.48 65.72 -139.44
C SER A 338 3.15 65.80 -140.21
N ALA A 339 2.03 66.06 -139.52
CA ALA A 339 0.73 66.30 -140.15
C ALA A 339 0.62 67.67 -140.84
N VAL A 340 1.53 68.61 -140.52
CA VAL A 340 1.59 69.96 -141.10
C VAL A 340 2.74 70.08 -142.13
N ARG A 341 2.85 69.10 -143.04
CA ARG A 341 3.76 69.21 -144.20
C ARG A 341 3.01 68.92 -145.51
N PRO A 342 2.53 69.96 -146.24
CA PRO A 342 1.83 69.78 -147.50
C PRO A 342 2.82 69.43 -148.62
N ARG A 343 2.59 68.32 -149.32
CA ARG A 343 3.29 68.01 -150.57
C ARG A 343 2.49 68.65 -151.72
N ALA A 344 2.95 69.82 -152.14
CA ALA A 344 2.38 70.63 -153.21
C ALA A 344 2.51 69.94 -154.58
N ARG A 345 1.37 69.91 -155.29
CA ARG A 345 1.21 69.81 -156.75
C ARG A 345 1.96 70.95 -157.44
N TRP A 346 2.58 70.68 -158.58
CA TRP A 346 2.81 71.68 -159.64
C TRP A 346 2.35 71.13 -161.01
N PRO A 347 1.70 71.94 -161.87
CA PRO A 347 1.13 71.51 -163.14
C PRO A 347 2.04 71.76 -164.35
N TRP A 348 1.68 71.10 -165.45
CA TRP A 348 2.31 71.05 -166.77
C TRP A 348 2.44 72.38 -167.53
N ALA A 349 3.48 72.50 -168.37
CA ALA A 349 3.47 73.24 -169.62
C ALA A 349 4.44 72.60 -170.65
N CYS A 350 3.92 72.39 -171.87
CA CYS A 350 4.56 71.85 -173.08
C CYS A 350 5.57 72.81 -173.73
N VAL A 351 6.43 72.32 -174.64
CA VAL A 351 6.64 72.81 -176.04
C VAL A 351 7.53 71.82 -176.83
N ALA A 352 7.15 71.62 -178.11
CA ALA A 352 7.82 70.98 -179.25
C ALA A 352 7.80 69.45 -179.36
#